data_AF-M2PNM2-F1
#
_entry.id   AF-M2PNM2-F1
#
_cell.length_a   1.000
_cell.length_b   1.000
_cell.length_c   1.000
_cell.angle_alpha   90.00
_cell.angle_beta   90.00
_cell.angle_gamma   90.00
#
_symmetry.space_group_name_H-M   'P 1'
#
loop_
_entity.id
_entity.type
_entity.pdbx_description
1 polymer ?
#
loop_
_entity_poly.entity_id
_entity_poly.type
_entity_poly.pdbx_seq_one_letter_code
_entity_poly.pdbx_strand_id
1 'polypeptide(L)' 'MSFLGLRKWPIVKPLWPFFIASGVTYWLVSKAQDKMIRAPEYAHDPRNPYAAQIAKEAHH' A
#
# COMPACT_ATOMS: atom_id res chain seq x y z
N MET A 1 -12.63 -13.93 -31.52
CA MET A 1 -12.77 -12.72 -32.37
C MET A 1 -12.51 -11.49 -31.51
N SER A 2 -11.59 -10.60 -31.91
CA SER A 2 -11.35 -9.33 -31.21
C SER A 2 -12.52 -8.38 -31.50
N PHE A 3 -13.09 -7.74 -30.46
CA PHE A 3 -14.32 -6.92 -30.52
C PHE A 3 -14.29 -5.77 -31.55
N LEU A 4 -13.10 -5.38 -32.01
CA LEU A 4 -12.89 -4.32 -33.02
C LEU A 4 -11.95 -4.72 -34.17
N GLY A 5 -11.61 -6.00 -34.32
CA GLY A 5 -10.60 -6.44 -35.32
C GLY A 5 -9.16 -5.96 -35.03
N LEU A 6 -8.94 -5.21 -33.95
CA LEU A 6 -7.64 -4.71 -33.52
C LEU A 6 -6.75 -5.84 -32.99
N ARG A 7 -5.48 -5.83 -33.39
CA ARG A 7 -4.45 -6.77 -32.89
C ARG A 7 -4.12 -6.43 -31.44
N LYS A 8 -4.14 -7.43 -30.55
CA LYS A 8 -3.77 -7.28 -29.14
C LYS A 8 -2.31 -6.81 -29.02
N TRP A 9 -2.10 -5.63 -28.44
CA TRP A 9 -0.77 -5.15 -28.08
C TRP A 9 -0.34 -5.73 -26.72
N PRO A 10 0.89 -6.25 -26.58
CA PRO A 10 1.36 -6.76 -25.30
C PRO A 10 1.73 -5.62 -24.34
N ILE A 11 0.77 -5.17 -23.52
CA ILE A 11 0.96 -4.08 -22.55
C ILE A 11 1.80 -4.52 -21.33
N VAL A 12 1.65 -5.77 -20.88
CA VAL A 12 2.34 -6.28 -19.69
C VAL A 12 3.86 -6.45 -19.90
N LYS A 13 4.28 -6.86 -21.11
CA LYS A 13 5.69 -7.11 -21.44
C LYS A 13 6.64 -5.91 -21.27
N PRO A 14 6.27 -4.68 -21.65
CA PRO A 14 7.09 -3.51 -21.36
C PRO A 14 6.84 -2.94 -19.95
N LEU A 15 5.64 -3.12 -19.39
CA LEU A 15 5.25 -2.43 -18.15
C LEU A 15 5.54 -3.21 -16.85
N TRP A 16 5.87 -4.50 -16.92
CA TRP A 16 6.16 -5.32 -15.72
C TRP A 16 7.21 -4.73 -14.75
N PRO A 17 8.27 -4.01 -15.18
CA PRO A 17 9.23 -3.45 -14.23
C PRO A 17 8.59 -2.35 -13.38
N PHE A 18 7.66 -1.57 -13.95
CA PHE A 18 6.92 -0.54 -13.22
C PHE A 18 5.96 -1.15 -12.20
N PHE A 19 5.27 -2.25 -12.55
CA PHE A 19 4.43 -2.96 -11.59
C PHE A 19 5.24 -3.48 -10.41
N ILE A 20 6.45 -4.01 -10.64
CA ILE A 20 7.36 -4.42 -9.56
C ILE A 20 7.79 -3.21 -8.73
N ALA A 21 8.24 -2.13 -9.37
CA ALA A 21 8.68 -0.92 -8.67
C ALA A 21 7.55 -0.33 -7.79
N SER A 22 6.32 -0.30 -8.30
CA SER A 22 5.13 0.10 -7.54
C SER A 22 4.86 -0.84 -6.37
N GLY A 23 4.96 -2.16 -6.57
CA GLY A 23 4.78 -3.14 -5.50
C GLY A 23 5.82 -2.99 -4.38
N VAL A 24 7.09 -2.79 -4.75
CA VAL A 24 8.19 -2.56 -3.79
C VAL A 24 7.98 -1.25 -3.03
N THR A 25 7.67 -0.17 -3.74
CA THR A 25 7.42 1.14 -3.12
C THR A 25 6.23 1.07 -2.17
N TYR A 26 5.14 0.42 -2.58
CA TYR A 26 3.96 0.25 -1.75
C TYR A 26 4.28 -0.50 -0.46
N TRP A 27 5.05 -1.60 -0.56
CA TRP A 27 5.46 -2.37 0.60
C TRP A 27 6.32 -1.55 1.58
N LEU A 28 7.29 -0.79 1.07
CA LEU A 28 8.14 0.08 1.89
C LEU A 28 7.33 1.18 2.58
N VAL A 29 6.46 1.86 1.84
CA VAL A 29 5.61 2.93 2.39
C VAL A 29 4.64 2.39 3.42
N SER A 30 4.03 1.22 3.17
CA SER A 30 3.14 0.56 4.14
C SER A 30 3.86 0.27 5.46
N LYS A 31 5.09 -0.28 5.41
CA LYS A 31 5.89 -0.53 6.61
C LYS A 31 6.35 0.75 7.31
N ALA A 32 6.64 1.81 6.57
CA ALA A 32 6.97 3.10 7.16
C ALA A 32 5.75 3.70 7.87
N GLN A 33 4.58 3.69 7.21
CA GLN A 33 3.32 4.17 7.77
C GLN A 33 2.95 3.43 9.05
N ASP A 34 3.05 2.09 9.08
CA ASP A 34 2.78 1.27 10.26
C ASP A 34 3.57 1.73 11.51
N LYS A 35 4.81 2.20 11.31
CA LYS A 35 5.64 2.73 12.40
C LYS A 35 5.26 4.17 12.75
N MET A 36 4.98 5.00 11.76
CA MET A 36 4.63 6.42 11.96
C MET A 36 3.32 6.58 12.74
N ILE A 37 2.29 5.78 12.42
CA ILE A 37 0.99 5.85 13.12
C ILE A 37 1.07 5.41 14.58
N ARG A 38 2.12 4.67 14.96
CA ARG A 38 2.39 4.20 16.33
C ARG A 38 3.33 5.12 17.10
N ALA A 39 3.90 6.13 16.45
CA ALA A 39 4.74 7.11 17.14
C ALA A 39 3.90 7.91 18.16
N PRO A 40 4.49 8.33 19.29
CA PRO A 40 3.74 8.96 20.40
C PRO A 40 2.96 10.21 19.98
N GLU A 41 3.47 10.96 18.99
CA GLU A 41 2.81 12.12 18.39
C GLU A 41 1.46 11.78 17.74
N TYR A 42 1.35 10.60 17.11
CA TYR A 42 0.22 10.21 16.25
C TYR A 42 -0.62 9.07 16.84
N ALA A 43 -0.11 8.36 17.85
CA ALA A 43 -0.78 7.22 18.46
C ALA A 43 -2.08 7.62 19.19
N HIS A 44 -2.14 8.84 19.70
CA HIS A 44 -3.29 9.37 20.44
C HIS A 44 -4.14 10.35 19.62
N ASP A 45 -3.84 10.54 18.32
CA ASP A 45 -4.66 11.39 17.46
C ASP A 45 -6.03 10.71 17.22
N PRO A 46 -7.17 11.37 17.51
CA PRO A 46 -8.50 10.81 17.27
C PRO A 46 -8.80 10.52 15.79
N ARG A 47 -8.01 11.07 14.86
CA ARG A 47 -8.10 10.80 13.42
C ARG A 47 -7.39 9.52 13.00
N ASN A 48 -6.56 8.94 13.87
CA ASN A 48 -5.84 7.72 13.58
C ASN A 48 -6.81 6.53 13.60
N PRO A 49 -7.12 5.91 12.44
CA PRO A 49 -8.07 4.80 12.38
C PRO A 49 -7.56 3.54 13.10
N TYR A 50 -6.25 3.48 13.40
CA TYR A 50 -5.62 2.38 14.10
C TYR A 50 -5.54 2.58 15.62
N ALA A 51 -6.01 3.71 16.17
CA ALA A 51 -5.90 4.01 17.60
C ALA A 51 -6.48 2.89 18.49
N ALA A 52 -7.63 2.31 18.10
CA ALA A 52 -8.24 1.19 18.83
C ALA A 52 -7.40 -0.12 18.76
N GLN A 53 -6.76 -0.37 17.62
CA GLN A 53 -5.88 -1.54 17.45
C GLN A 53 -4.58 -1.36 18.22
N ILE A 54 -3.98 -0.16 18.16
CA ILE A 54 -2.75 0.20 18.88
C ILE A 54 -2.97 0.13 20.39
N ALA A 55 -4.10 0.66 20.90
CA ALA A 55 -4.45 0.55 22.32
C ALA A 55 -4.58 -0.91 22.76
N LYS A 56 -5.20 -1.77 21.93
CA LYS A 56 -5.32 -3.20 22.22
C LYS A 56 -3.95 -3.90 22.23
N GLU A 57 -3.06 -3.60 21.27
CA GLU A 57 -1.69 -4.12 21.23
C GLU A 57 -0.86 -3.68 22.44
N ALA A 58 -1.07 -2.46 22.95
CA ALA A 58 -0.32 -1.92 24.10
C ALA A 58 -0.76 -2.49 25.46
N HIS A 59 -1.95 -3.09 25.54
CA HIS A 59 -2.49 -3.70 26.76
C HIS A 59 -2.18 -5.21 26.89
N HIS A 60 -1.47 -5.80 25.92
CA HIS A 60 -0.97 -7.19 25.95
C HIS A 60 0.52 -7.23 26.29
#